data_AF-A0AA42XHL4-F1
#
_entry.id   AF-A0AA42XHL4-F1
#
_cell.length_a   1.000
_cell.length_b   1.000
_cell.length_c   1.000
_cell.angle_alpha   90.00
_cell.angle_beta   90.00
_cell.angle_gamma   90.00
#
_symmetry.space_group_name_H-M   'P 1'
#
loop_
_entity.id
_entity.type
_entity.pdbx_description
1 polymer ?
#
loop_
_entity_poly.entity_id
_entity_poly.type
_entity_poly.pdbx_seq_one_letter_code
_entity_poly.pdbx_strand_id
1 'polypeptide(L)'
;MPWQKVSELPDQRFVGPYGIEFWRIQEGQVFHQGRLLRKADAASFEFIPAHYFIGRDAHAVYHAWTRQTSIDQDSFRQCGAYWLDNHAVYFEHETSLRAMAEADCTTFRDLGGGYGADDHGGWYCGRRMKHCQRGELLQGMPQDPLYAVDDSSVYCDGKPLPGVDHARWRLLGGRFSGDGGRVYYLERKLPRVDVASWRRGACCRGAGRGTTNTCSICS
;
A
#
# COMPACT_ATOMS: atom_id res chain seq x y z
N MET A 1 3.95 -14.92 -4.01
CA MET A 1 3.84 -15.71 -5.26
C MET A 1 5.24 -16.11 -5.70
N PRO A 2 5.45 -17.21 -6.44
CA PRO A 2 6.79 -17.64 -6.80
C PRO A 2 7.40 -16.77 -7.91
N TRP A 3 8.72 -16.62 -7.87
CA TRP A 3 9.52 -16.10 -8.97
C TRP A 3 9.41 -17.03 -10.19
N GLN A 4 9.44 -16.44 -11.39
CA GLN A 4 9.40 -17.16 -12.66
C GLN A 4 10.57 -16.73 -13.53
N LYS A 5 11.23 -17.69 -14.17
CA LYS A 5 12.30 -17.39 -15.13
C LYS A 5 11.72 -16.97 -16.46
N VAL A 6 12.20 -15.86 -17.00
CA VAL A 6 11.76 -15.37 -18.32
C VAL A 6 12.17 -16.35 -19.43
N SER A 7 13.32 -17.01 -19.27
CA SER A 7 13.84 -18.00 -20.23
C SER A 7 12.97 -19.26 -20.35
N GLU A 8 12.11 -19.53 -19.37
CA GLU A 8 11.22 -20.69 -19.34
C GLU A 8 9.83 -20.37 -19.91
N LEU A 9 9.55 -19.10 -20.23
CA LEU A 9 8.29 -18.68 -20.83
C LEU A 9 8.25 -18.92 -22.34
N PRO A 10 7.06 -19.10 -22.94
CA PRO A 10 6.89 -19.10 -24.39
C PRO A 10 7.45 -17.82 -25.02
N ASP A 11 8.19 -17.99 -26.12
CA ASP A 11 8.92 -16.91 -26.81
C ASP A 11 9.87 -16.11 -25.88
N GLN A 12 10.23 -16.66 -24.72
CA GLN A 12 11.03 -16.02 -23.67
C GLN A 12 10.53 -14.61 -23.30
N ARG A 13 9.20 -14.44 -23.21
CA ARG A 13 8.58 -13.16 -22.86
C ARG A 13 7.41 -13.32 -21.91
N PHE A 14 7.15 -12.24 -21.17
CA PHE A 14 5.97 -12.08 -20.36
C PHE A 14 5.12 -10.93 -20.89
N VAL A 15 3.87 -11.27 -21.25
CA VAL A 15 2.84 -10.32 -21.69
C VAL A 15 1.78 -10.24 -20.59
N GLY A 16 1.65 -9.06 -19.99
CA GLY A 16 0.70 -8.78 -18.92
C GLY A 16 -0.66 -8.29 -19.44
N PRO A 17 -1.46 -7.67 -18.56
CA PRO A 17 -2.75 -7.08 -18.92
C PRO A 17 -2.65 -6.12 -20.11
N TYR A 18 -3.73 -6.04 -20.88
CA TYR A 18 -3.85 -5.17 -22.06
C TYR A 18 -2.83 -5.46 -23.18
N GLY A 19 -2.21 -6.65 -23.18
CA GLY A 19 -1.24 -7.05 -24.20
C GLY A 19 0.11 -6.37 -24.06
N ILE A 20 0.41 -5.78 -22.91
CA ILE A 20 1.68 -5.10 -22.65
C ILE A 20 2.77 -6.15 -22.41
N GLU A 21 3.79 -6.17 -23.26
CA GLU A 21 5.00 -6.97 -23.04
C GLU A 21 5.88 -6.27 -22.01
N PHE A 22 6.00 -6.87 -20.82
CA PHE A 22 6.79 -6.29 -19.74
C PHE A 22 8.22 -6.81 -19.73
N TRP A 23 8.42 -8.11 -19.88
CA TRP A 23 9.75 -8.73 -19.87
C TRP A 23 9.98 -9.55 -21.13
N ARG A 24 11.19 -9.49 -21.68
CA ARG A 24 11.62 -10.34 -22.79
C ARG A 24 13.10 -10.65 -22.66
N ILE A 25 13.47 -11.87 -23.01
CA ILE A 25 14.83 -12.20 -23.41
C ILE A 25 14.87 -12.33 -24.93
N GLN A 26 15.78 -11.59 -25.57
CA GLN A 26 16.02 -11.66 -27.00
C GLN A 26 17.53 -11.66 -27.22
N GLU A 27 18.04 -12.63 -27.97
CA GLU A 27 19.48 -12.76 -28.27
C GLU A 27 20.36 -12.77 -27.00
N GLY A 28 19.86 -13.39 -25.92
CA GLY A 28 20.56 -13.46 -24.63
C GLY A 28 20.57 -12.13 -23.85
N GLN A 29 19.80 -11.13 -24.26
CA GLN A 29 19.67 -9.84 -23.59
C GLN A 29 18.30 -9.68 -22.97
N VAL A 30 18.23 -9.07 -21.79
CA VAL A 30 16.98 -8.80 -21.07
C VAL A 30 16.45 -7.42 -21.41
N PHE A 31 15.15 -7.34 -21.68
CA PHE A 31 14.43 -6.10 -21.94
C PHE A 31 13.24 -5.95 -20.99
N HIS A 32 13.01 -4.71 -20.54
CA HIS A 32 11.77 -4.30 -19.89
C HIS A 32 11.02 -3.32 -20.79
N GLN A 33 9.81 -3.68 -21.24
CA GLN A 33 9.01 -2.85 -22.18
C GLN A 33 9.83 -2.32 -23.37
N GLY A 34 10.65 -3.20 -23.98
CA GLY A 34 11.53 -2.88 -25.10
C GLY A 34 12.81 -2.11 -24.76
N ARG A 35 13.05 -1.75 -23.49
CA ARG A 35 14.29 -1.12 -23.04
C ARG A 35 15.29 -2.16 -22.53
N LEU A 36 16.50 -2.13 -23.07
CA LEU A 36 17.60 -3.04 -22.72
C LEU A 36 18.12 -2.82 -21.29
N LEU A 37 18.23 -3.90 -20.53
CA LEU A 37 18.94 -3.95 -19.25
C LEU A 37 20.39 -4.40 -19.50
N ARG A 38 21.29 -3.45 -19.73
CA ARG A 38 22.68 -3.72 -20.19
C ARG A 38 23.52 -4.65 -19.31
N LYS A 39 23.19 -4.78 -18.02
CA LYS A 39 23.94 -5.58 -17.04
C LYS A 39 23.18 -6.81 -16.56
N ALA A 40 21.99 -7.05 -17.10
CA ALA A 40 21.18 -8.17 -16.67
C ALA A 40 21.73 -9.49 -17.18
N ASP A 41 21.81 -10.47 -16.30
CA ASP A 41 22.10 -11.86 -16.69
C ASP A 41 20.80 -12.55 -17.13
N ALA A 42 20.65 -12.75 -18.44
CA ALA A 42 19.47 -13.40 -19.01
C ALA A 42 19.30 -14.86 -18.57
N ALA A 43 20.37 -15.58 -18.24
CA ALA A 43 20.29 -17.00 -17.90
C ALA A 43 19.62 -17.22 -16.53
N SER A 44 19.74 -16.25 -15.62
CA SER A 44 19.17 -16.29 -14.27
C SER A 44 18.01 -15.31 -14.07
N PHE A 45 17.56 -14.62 -15.12
CA PHE A 45 16.57 -13.55 -14.97
C PHE A 45 15.17 -14.08 -14.59
N GLU A 46 14.68 -13.61 -13.46
CA GLU A 46 13.41 -13.94 -12.84
C GLU A 46 12.55 -12.70 -12.61
N PHE A 47 11.23 -12.88 -12.59
CA PHE A 47 10.27 -11.83 -12.22
C PHE A 47 9.07 -12.43 -11.46
N ILE A 48 8.24 -11.57 -10.87
CA ILE A 48 6.98 -11.99 -10.26
C ILE A 48 5.82 -11.45 -11.10
N PRO A 49 4.93 -12.30 -11.65
CA PRO A 49 3.82 -11.85 -12.50
C PRO A 49 2.82 -10.91 -11.84
N ALA A 50 2.75 -10.85 -10.51
CA ALA A 50 1.92 -9.85 -9.83
C ALA A 50 2.58 -8.45 -9.76
N HIS A 51 3.88 -8.36 -10.05
CA HIS A 51 4.72 -7.17 -9.89
C HIS A 51 5.51 -6.92 -11.17
N TYR A 52 4.82 -6.40 -12.19
CA TYR A 52 5.31 -6.33 -13.56
C TYR A 52 6.60 -5.51 -13.75
N PHE A 53 6.94 -4.66 -12.79
CA PHE A 53 8.13 -3.84 -12.84
C PHE A 53 9.30 -4.43 -12.06
N ILE A 54 9.10 -5.47 -11.26
CA ILE A 54 10.17 -6.05 -10.43
C ILE A 54 10.70 -7.33 -11.07
N GLY A 55 11.99 -7.31 -11.36
CA GLY A 55 12.76 -8.46 -11.85
C GLY A 55 14.08 -8.57 -11.09
N ARG A 56 14.73 -9.72 -11.16
CA ARG A 56 16.05 -9.94 -10.59
C ARG A 56 16.82 -10.94 -11.43
N ASP A 57 18.14 -10.89 -11.36
CA ASP A 57 19.02 -11.96 -11.82
C ASP A 57 19.86 -12.44 -10.63
N ALA A 58 20.85 -13.30 -10.86
CA ALA A 58 21.75 -13.82 -9.83
C ALA A 58 22.63 -12.74 -9.14
N HIS A 59 22.59 -11.48 -9.57
CA HIS A 59 23.52 -10.43 -9.13
C HIS A 59 22.85 -9.11 -8.75
N ALA A 60 21.60 -8.89 -9.15
CA ALA A 60 20.92 -7.62 -8.93
C ALA A 60 19.40 -7.74 -8.97
N VAL A 61 18.76 -6.78 -8.32
CA VAL A 61 17.35 -6.47 -8.47
C VAL A 61 17.19 -5.32 -9.46
N TYR A 62 16.10 -5.35 -10.22
CA TYR A 62 15.72 -4.36 -11.21
C TYR A 62 14.30 -3.88 -10.94
N HIS A 63 14.09 -2.58 -11.10
CA HIS A 63 12.77 -1.99 -11.21
C HIS A 63 12.66 -1.36 -12.60
N ALA A 64 11.76 -1.89 -13.42
CA ALA A 64 11.72 -1.64 -14.86
C ALA A 64 13.09 -1.94 -15.50
N TRP A 65 13.59 -1.03 -16.33
CA TRP A 65 14.94 -1.06 -16.91
C TRP A 65 16.04 -0.55 -15.97
N THR A 66 15.74 -0.22 -14.71
CA THR A 66 16.69 0.39 -13.77
C THR A 66 17.24 -0.64 -12.79
N ARG A 67 18.58 -0.82 -12.79
CA ARG A 67 19.28 -1.64 -11.80
C ARG A 67 19.25 -0.98 -10.43
N GLN A 68 18.78 -1.69 -9.41
CA GLN A 68 18.76 -1.24 -8.03
C GLN A 68 20.10 -1.61 -7.36
N THR A 69 20.98 -0.63 -7.22
CA THR A 69 22.37 -0.88 -6.78
C THR A 69 22.53 -1.00 -5.27
N SER A 70 21.58 -0.49 -4.50
CA SER A 70 21.59 -0.54 -3.03
C SER A 70 20.86 -1.74 -2.45
N ILE A 71 20.15 -2.52 -3.28
CA ILE A 71 19.38 -3.69 -2.82
C ILE A 71 20.30 -4.89 -2.76
N ASP A 72 20.34 -5.56 -1.61
CA ASP A 72 20.96 -6.86 -1.47
C ASP A 72 20.08 -7.93 -2.14
N GLN A 73 20.52 -8.43 -3.30
CA GLN A 73 19.75 -9.38 -4.09
C GLN A 73 19.56 -10.71 -3.35
N ASP A 74 20.55 -11.17 -2.58
CA ASP A 74 20.56 -12.51 -1.98
C ASP A 74 19.46 -12.65 -0.93
N SER A 75 19.14 -11.55 -0.25
CA SER A 75 18.09 -11.49 0.78
C SER A 75 16.79 -10.82 0.33
N PHE A 76 16.73 -10.35 -0.91
CA PHE A 76 15.58 -9.63 -1.45
C PHE A 76 14.33 -10.53 -1.53
N ARG A 77 13.29 -10.12 -0.82
CA ARG A 77 12.04 -10.87 -0.68
C ARG A 77 10.83 -9.97 -0.58
N GLN A 78 9.68 -10.50 -0.97
CA GLN A 78 8.38 -9.85 -0.81
C GLN A 78 7.85 -10.05 0.62
N CYS A 79 7.25 -9.01 1.22
CA CYS A 79 6.44 -9.07 2.44
C CYS A 79 5.12 -8.35 2.19
N GLY A 80 4.09 -9.11 1.81
CA GLY A 80 2.80 -8.52 1.46
C GLY A 80 2.91 -7.52 0.31
N ALA A 81 2.47 -6.28 0.54
CA ALA A 81 2.61 -5.17 -0.42
C ALA A 81 4.01 -4.50 -0.41
N TYR A 82 4.88 -4.91 0.51
CA TYR A 82 6.22 -4.35 0.71
C TYR A 82 7.31 -5.32 0.23
N TRP A 83 8.55 -4.83 0.18
CA TRP A 83 9.74 -5.61 -0.14
C TRP A 83 10.82 -5.36 0.90
N LEU A 84 11.68 -6.35 1.14
CA LEU A 84 12.76 -6.24 2.10
C LEU A 84 14.00 -6.89 1.53
N ASP A 85 15.15 -6.39 1.99
CA ASP A 85 16.39 -7.15 2.04
C ASP A 85 16.87 -7.18 3.50
N ASN A 86 18.13 -7.55 3.75
CA ASN A 86 18.73 -7.56 5.08
C ASN A 86 19.09 -6.17 5.64
N HIS A 87 18.86 -5.11 4.89
CA HIS A 87 19.30 -3.75 5.22
C HIS A 87 18.16 -2.73 5.25
N ALA A 88 17.11 -2.93 4.47
CA ALA A 88 16.04 -1.95 4.31
C ALA A 88 14.70 -2.59 3.95
N VAL A 89 13.65 -1.82 4.21
CA VAL A 89 12.30 -2.05 3.69
C VAL A 89 12.08 -1.13 2.51
N TYR A 90 11.38 -1.62 1.49
CA TYR A 90 11.07 -0.90 0.28
C TYR A 90 9.58 -0.94 -0.01
N PHE A 91 9.09 0.12 -0.63
CA PHE A 91 7.74 0.19 -1.16
C PHE A 91 7.77 0.53 -2.65
N GLU A 92 6.96 -0.19 -3.43
CA GLU A 92 6.79 0.05 -4.84
C GLU A 92 5.79 1.20 -5.04
N HIS A 93 6.28 2.33 -5.53
CA HIS A 93 5.44 3.38 -6.08
C HIS A 93 5.36 3.20 -7.59
N GLU A 94 4.32 3.72 -8.23
CA GLU A 94 4.02 3.55 -9.67
C GLU A 94 5.25 3.56 -10.60
N THR A 95 6.24 4.41 -10.33
CA THR A 95 7.42 4.57 -11.18
C THR A 95 8.75 4.20 -10.49
N SER A 96 8.73 3.76 -9.23
CA SER A 96 9.97 3.48 -8.49
C SER A 96 9.75 2.57 -7.28
N LEU A 97 10.65 1.60 -7.10
CA LEU A 97 10.88 0.94 -5.82
C LEU A 97 11.76 1.84 -4.94
N ARG A 98 11.28 2.24 -3.76
CA ARG A 98 12.01 3.16 -2.87
C ARG A 98 12.24 2.55 -1.49
N ALA A 99 13.45 2.72 -0.98
CA ALA A 99 13.76 2.44 0.41
C ALA A 99 12.97 3.37 1.34
N MET A 100 12.44 2.81 2.42
CA MET A 100 11.72 3.51 3.46
C MET A 100 12.71 3.89 4.54
N ALA A 101 13.03 5.19 4.64
CA ALA A 101 13.91 5.67 5.68
C ALA A 101 13.34 5.32 7.07
N GLU A 102 14.23 4.91 7.98
CA GLU A 102 13.94 4.54 9.38
C GLU A 102 13.10 3.28 9.59
N ALA A 103 12.68 2.59 8.52
CA ALA A 103 12.00 1.31 8.66
C ALA A 103 12.99 0.19 9.01
N ASP A 104 12.65 -0.63 9.99
CA ASP A 104 13.42 -1.76 10.48
C ASP A 104 13.02 -3.05 9.74
N CYS A 105 13.86 -3.51 8.82
CA CYS A 105 13.62 -4.72 8.04
C CYS A 105 13.61 -6.02 8.87
N THR A 106 14.07 -6.00 10.12
CA THR A 106 14.09 -7.19 10.98
C THR A 106 12.75 -7.45 11.65
N THR A 107 11.98 -6.41 11.93
CA THR A 107 10.67 -6.50 12.62
C THR A 107 9.48 -6.05 11.76
N PHE A 108 9.72 -5.60 10.52
CA PHE A 108 8.68 -5.13 9.62
C PHE A 108 7.65 -6.22 9.25
N ARG A 109 6.38 -5.81 9.26
CA ARG A 109 5.20 -6.62 8.93
C ARG A 109 4.29 -5.85 8.00
N ASP A 110 3.81 -6.51 6.95
CA ASP A 110 2.64 -6.04 6.21
C ASP A 110 1.36 -6.29 7.03
N LEU A 111 0.53 -5.27 7.15
CA LEU A 111 -0.75 -5.31 7.87
C LEU A 111 -1.95 -5.32 6.91
N GLY A 112 -1.71 -5.29 5.60
CA GLY A 112 -2.74 -5.23 4.57
C GLY A 112 -3.29 -3.82 4.35
N GLY A 113 -4.02 -3.62 3.24
CA GLY A 113 -4.62 -2.32 2.92
C GLY A 113 -3.61 -1.19 2.66
N GLY A 114 -2.34 -1.53 2.44
CA GLY A 114 -1.23 -0.58 2.33
C GLY A 114 -0.60 -0.22 3.67
N TYR A 115 -1.10 -0.71 4.81
CA TYR A 115 -0.46 -0.51 6.10
C TYR A 115 0.71 -1.49 6.29
N GLY A 116 1.79 -0.99 6.88
CA GLY A 116 2.90 -1.79 7.37
C GLY A 116 3.39 -1.23 8.69
N ALA A 117 4.09 -2.04 9.48
CA ALA A 117 4.63 -1.62 10.76
C ALA A 117 5.86 -2.42 11.15
N ASP A 118 6.75 -1.80 11.91
CA ASP A 118 7.84 -2.44 12.65
C ASP A 118 7.73 -2.06 14.13
N ASP A 119 8.71 -2.40 14.96
CA ASP A 119 8.66 -2.10 16.40
C ASP A 119 8.79 -0.61 16.74
N HIS A 120 9.03 0.27 15.75
CA HIS A 120 9.33 1.69 15.93
C HIS A 120 8.32 2.61 15.23
N GLY A 121 7.39 2.07 14.45
CA GLY A 121 6.41 2.89 13.77
C GLY A 121 5.39 2.19 12.88
N GLY A 122 4.43 3.00 12.43
CA GLY A 122 3.53 2.64 11.35
C GLY A 122 3.90 3.32 10.03
N TRP A 123 3.58 2.66 8.92
CA TRP A 123 3.66 3.18 7.56
C TRP A 123 2.36 2.93 6.81
N TYR A 124 2.06 3.85 5.89
CA TYR A 124 0.95 3.73 4.95
C TYR A 124 1.45 4.00 3.53
N CYS A 125 1.36 3.00 2.66
CA CYS A 125 1.83 3.04 1.28
C CYS A 125 3.26 3.61 1.17
N GLY A 126 4.17 3.08 1.99
CA GLY A 126 5.59 3.49 2.05
C GLY A 126 5.86 4.80 2.81
N ARG A 127 4.85 5.51 3.33
CA ARG A 127 5.03 6.76 4.08
C ARG A 127 4.91 6.56 5.58
N ARG A 128 5.87 7.11 6.34
CA ARG A 128 5.88 7.07 7.81
C ARG A 128 4.65 7.78 8.40
N MET A 129 3.88 7.09 9.23
CA MET A 129 2.73 7.62 9.96
C MET A 129 3.21 8.31 11.24
N LYS A 130 3.41 9.63 11.19
CA LYS A 130 4.03 10.42 12.28
C LYS A 130 3.39 10.25 13.67
N HIS A 131 2.10 9.91 13.73
CA HIS A 131 1.36 9.73 14.98
C HIS A 131 1.39 8.30 15.52
N CYS A 132 1.90 7.33 14.76
CA CYS A 132 2.07 5.95 15.18
C CYS A 132 3.53 5.71 15.56
N GLN A 133 3.83 5.75 16.85
CA GLN A 133 5.19 5.52 17.39
C GLN A 133 5.42 4.07 17.82
N ARG A 134 4.34 3.33 18.07
CA ARG A 134 4.35 1.95 18.57
C ARG A 134 3.79 1.02 17.50
N GLY A 135 4.58 0.75 16.47
CA GLY A 135 4.15 -0.07 15.35
C GLY A 135 3.92 -1.54 15.73
N GLU A 136 4.52 -2.02 16.81
CA GLU A 136 4.26 -3.34 17.37
C GLU A 136 2.79 -3.54 17.73
N LEU A 137 2.11 -2.45 18.11
CA LEU A 137 0.70 -2.42 18.48
C LEU A 137 -0.25 -2.12 17.32
N LEU A 138 0.27 -1.69 16.17
CA LEU A 138 -0.57 -1.34 15.02
C LEU A 138 -1.17 -2.61 14.39
N GLN A 139 -2.47 -2.58 14.15
CA GLN A 139 -3.23 -3.64 13.52
C GLN A 139 -4.03 -3.10 12.34
N GLY A 140 -3.92 -3.74 11.18
CA GLY A 140 -4.81 -3.47 10.05
C GLY A 140 -6.23 -3.98 10.33
N MET A 141 -7.24 -3.40 9.69
CA MET A 141 -8.64 -3.81 9.82
C MET A 141 -9.06 -4.68 8.62
N PRO A 142 -9.22 -6.02 8.77
CA PRO A 142 -9.59 -6.87 7.65
C PRO A 142 -10.97 -6.56 7.06
N GLN A 143 -11.90 -6.04 7.87
CA GLN A 143 -13.27 -5.72 7.42
C GLN A 143 -13.33 -4.44 6.59
N ASP A 144 -12.37 -3.54 6.77
CA ASP A 144 -12.24 -2.31 5.99
C ASP A 144 -10.76 -1.92 5.92
N PRO A 145 -10.01 -2.40 4.91
CA PRO A 145 -8.56 -2.21 4.80
C PRO A 145 -8.10 -0.75 4.69
N LEU A 146 -9.03 0.21 4.58
CA LEU A 146 -8.73 1.64 4.71
C LEU A 146 -8.31 2.02 6.13
N TYR A 147 -8.68 1.22 7.13
CA TYR A 147 -8.46 1.51 8.54
C TYR A 147 -7.37 0.64 9.18
N ALA A 148 -6.69 1.22 10.14
CA ALA A 148 -5.81 0.53 11.08
C ALA A 148 -6.00 1.13 12.48
N VAL A 149 -5.65 0.38 13.53
CA VAL A 149 -5.80 0.80 14.92
C VAL A 149 -4.54 0.44 15.71
N ASP A 150 -4.15 1.29 16.66
CA ASP A 150 -3.18 0.94 17.71
C ASP A 150 -3.86 0.98 19.09
N ASP A 151 -3.13 1.12 20.20
CA ASP A 151 -3.71 1.17 21.55
C ASP A 151 -4.50 2.45 21.86
N SER A 152 -4.32 3.51 21.06
CA SER A 152 -4.81 4.85 21.38
C SER A 152 -5.49 5.56 20.21
N SER A 153 -5.24 5.13 18.99
CA SER A 153 -5.56 5.84 17.77
C SER A 153 -6.24 4.93 16.75
N VAL A 154 -7.16 5.53 16.00
CA VAL A 154 -7.73 4.93 14.79
C VAL A 154 -7.19 5.71 13.61
N TYR A 155 -6.69 5.02 12.60
CA TYR A 155 -6.18 5.59 11.37
C TYR A 155 -7.10 5.25 10.20
N CYS A 156 -7.26 6.19 9.27
CA CYS A 156 -7.89 5.99 7.97
C CYS A 156 -6.96 6.57 6.91
N ASP A 157 -6.61 5.80 5.88
CA ASP A 157 -5.68 6.23 4.82
C ASP A 157 -4.35 6.77 5.40
N GLY A 158 -3.85 6.13 6.46
CA GLY A 158 -2.63 6.52 7.18
C GLY A 158 -2.75 7.75 8.09
N LYS A 159 -3.93 8.38 8.20
CA LYS A 159 -4.16 9.58 9.01
C LYS A 159 -4.99 9.27 10.26
N PRO A 160 -4.63 9.80 11.43
CA PRO A 160 -5.41 9.57 12.65
C PRO A 160 -6.78 10.28 12.59
N LEU A 161 -7.81 9.63 13.12
CA LEU A 161 -9.14 10.22 13.29
C LEU A 161 -9.10 11.26 14.42
N PRO A 162 -9.48 12.53 14.16
CA PRO A 162 -9.31 13.60 15.13
C PRO A 162 -10.30 13.50 16.30
N GLY A 163 -9.76 13.30 17.50
CA GLY A 163 -10.52 13.31 18.75
C GLY A 163 -11.48 12.13 18.92
N VAL A 164 -11.18 11.00 18.26
CA VAL A 164 -11.93 9.75 18.39
C VAL A 164 -11.84 9.20 19.82
N ASP A 165 -12.95 8.73 20.35
CA ASP A 165 -12.94 7.84 21.52
C ASP A 165 -12.64 6.42 21.04
N HIS A 166 -11.36 6.03 21.13
CA HIS A 166 -10.84 4.76 20.62
C HIS A 166 -11.64 3.56 21.14
N ALA A 167 -11.98 3.54 22.43
CA ALA A 167 -12.66 2.41 23.06
C ALA A 167 -14.11 2.19 22.56
N ARG A 168 -14.73 3.23 21.99
CA ARG A 168 -16.09 3.18 21.47
C ARG A 168 -16.16 3.20 19.95
N TRP A 169 -15.03 3.34 19.28
CA TRP A 169 -14.98 3.43 17.83
C TRP A 169 -15.48 2.14 17.16
N ARG A 170 -16.25 2.30 16.10
CA ARG A 170 -16.76 1.21 15.27
C ARG A 170 -16.99 1.65 13.84
N LEU A 171 -16.86 0.69 12.93
CA LEU A 171 -17.27 0.85 11.54
C LEU A 171 -18.80 0.98 11.46
N LEU A 172 -19.27 2.01 10.78
CA LEU A 172 -20.69 2.25 10.51
C LEU A 172 -21.07 1.88 9.06
N GLY A 173 -20.12 1.38 8.26
CA GLY A 173 -20.27 0.94 6.87
C GLY A 173 -20.38 2.10 5.86
N GLY A 174 -20.12 1.80 4.58
CA GLY A 174 -20.19 2.80 3.50
C GLY A 174 -19.20 3.95 3.68
N ARG A 175 -17.98 3.66 4.14
CA ARG A 175 -16.92 4.62 4.51
C ARG A 175 -17.21 5.47 5.75
N PHE A 176 -18.31 5.22 6.46
CA PHE A 176 -18.59 5.87 7.74
C PHE A 176 -18.04 5.06 8.90
N SER A 177 -17.56 5.77 9.92
CA SER A 177 -17.20 5.21 11.24
C SER A 177 -17.60 6.18 12.34
N GLY A 178 -17.57 5.76 13.60
CA GLY A 178 -17.97 6.64 14.71
C GLY A 178 -17.74 6.02 16.07
N ASP A 179 -17.77 6.86 17.10
CA ASP A 179 -17.47 6.52 18.49
C ASP A 179 -18.64 6.76 19.46
N GLY A 180 -19.84 7.02 18.90
CA GLY A 180 -21.05 7.36 19.67
C GLY A 180 -21.18 8.84 20.05
N GLY A 181 -20.09 9.61 20.02
CA GLY A 181 -20.11 11.08 20.16
C GLY A 181 -19.77 11.81 18.85
N ARG A 182 -19.21 11.11 17.87
CA ARG A 182 -18.75 11.63 16.58
C ARG A 182 -19.06 10.61 15.48
N VAL A 183 -19.28 11.14 14.28
CA VAL A 183 -19.35 10.37 13.04
C VAL A 183 -18.28 10.90 12.10
N TYR A 184 -17.58 9.99 11.45
CA TYR A 184 -16.55 10.25 10.46
C TYR A 184 -17.00 9.72 9.11
N TYR A 185 -16.62 10.42 8.05
CA TYR A 185 -16.60 9.89 6.68
C TYR A 185 -15.13 9.83 6.27
N LEU A 186 -14.60 8.63 6.08
CA LEU A 186 -13.16 8.38 5.97
C LEU A 186 -12.43 9.00 7.19
N GLU A 187 -11.37 9.77 6.97
CA GLU A 187 -10.60 10.41 8.03
C GLU A 187 -11.30 11.65 8.64
N ARG A 188 -12.36 12.14 8.00
CA ARG A 188 -12.95 13.45 8.30
C ARG A 188 -14.10 13.33 9.29
N LYS A 189 -13.96 14.00 10.44
CA LYS A 189 -15.08 14.22 11.36
C LYS A 189 -16.17 15.06 10.67
N LEU A 190 -17.40 14.59 10.71
CA LEU A 190 -18.55 15.35 10.22
C LEU A 190 -18.97 16.40 11.26
N PRO A 191 -19.02 17.69 10.91
CA PRO A 191 -19.47 18.73 11.82
C PRO A 191 -21.00 18.72 11.98
N ARG A 192 -21.47 19.11 13.17
CA ARG A 192 -22.90 19.37 13.46
C ARG A 192 -23.84 18.16 13.19
N VAL A 193 -23.32 16.94 13.33
CA VAL A 193 -24.13 15.72 13.29
C VAL A 193 -24.78 15.51 14.65
N ASP A 194 -26.11 15.38 14.67
CA ASP A 194 -26.80 14.75 15.79
C ASP A 194 -26.59 13.23 15.69
N VAL A 195 -25.71 12.71 16.55
CA VAL A 195 -25.30 11.30 16.52
C VAL A 195 -26.46 10.38 16.93
N ALA A 196 -27.38 10.85 17.78
CA ALA A 196 -28.51 10.04 18.23
C ALA A 196 -29.48 9.73 17.07
N SER A 197 -29.70 10.72 16.20
CA SER A 197 -30.57 10.58 15.03
C SER A 197 -29.83 10.16 13.76
N TRP A 198 -28.50 9.96 13.79
CA TRP A 198 -27.73 9.66 12.59
C TRP A 198 -28.15 8.30 11.97
N ARG A 199 -28.32 8.29 10.64
CA ARG A 199 -28.63 7.10 9.85
C ARG A 199 -27.87 7.16 8.52
N ARG A 200 -27.36 6.03 8.07
CA ARG A 200 -26.70 5.89 6.76
C ARG A 200 -27.71 6.24 5.65
N GLY A 201 -27.35 7.17 4.75
CA GLY A 201 -28.23 7.66 3.68
C GLY A 201 -29.14 8.83 4.07
N ALA A 202 -29.13 9.28 5.33
CA ALA A 202 -29.73 10.56 5.71
C ALA A 202 -28.78 11.68 5.26
N CYS A 203 -28.83 11.99 3.96
CA CYS A 203 -28.32 13.26 3.46
C CYS A 203 -28.94 14.37 4.31
N CYS A 204 -28.10 15.30 4.76
CA CYS A 204 -28.41 16.39 5.68
C CYS A 204 -29.76 17.05 5.38
N ARG A 205 -30.85 16.56 5.97
CA ARG A 205 -32.10 17.32 6.08
C ARG A 205 -31.99 18.17 7.33
N GLY A 206 -31.20 19.23 7.23
CA GLY A 206 -31.40 20.39 8.10
C GLY A 206 -32.79 20.95 7.79
N ALA A 207 -33.67 20.96 8.78
CA ALA A 207 -34.96 21.61 8.66
C ALA A 207 -34.76 23.11 8.49
N GLY A 208 -35.23 23.65 7.37
CA GLY A 208 -35.27 25.08 7.09
C GLY A 208 -35.86 25.31 5.71
N ARG A 209 -37.09 25.83 5.66
CA ARG A 209 -37.84 26.10 4.43
C ARG A 209 -37.02 26.99 3.47
N GLY A 210 -37.00 26.62 2.20
CA GLY A 210 -36.58 27.50 1.11
C GLY A 210 -35.06 27.57 0.89
N THR A 211 -34.70 27.47 -0.39
CA THR A 211 -33.37 27.62 -0.98
C THR A 211 -32.40 26.43 -0.86
N THR A 212 -32.01 25.97 -2.05
CA THR A 212 -31.09 24.90 -2.40
C THR A 212 -29.73 25.03 -1.70
N ASN A 213 -29.33 23.99 -0.97
CA ASN A 213 -27.92 23.73 -0.71
C ASN A 213 -27.65 22.22 -0.84
N THR A 214 -26.92 21.87 -1.89
CA THR A 214 -26.44 20.54 -2.21
C THR A 214 -25.34 20.12 -1.23
N CYS A 215 -25.44 18.89 -0.72
CA CYS A 215 -24.38 18.26 0.05
C CYS A 215 -23.32 17.73 -0.93
N SER A 216 -22.20 18.45 -1.06
CA SER A 216 -21.17 18.23 -2.09
C SER A 216 -20.26 17.00 -1.88
N ILE A 217 -20.68 15.98 -1.12
CA ILE A 217 -19.82 14.81 -0.80
C ILE A 217 -20.31 13.52 -1.49
N CYS A 218 -21.44 13.57 -2.20
CA CYS A 218 -21.87 12.49 -3.08
C CYS A 218 -21.99 13.01 -4.51
N SER A 219 -20.89 12.98 -5.27
CA SER A 219 -20.87 13.09 -6.72
C SER A 219 -19.87 12.10 -7.27
#